data_AF-A0A4S3M8V7-F1
#
_entry.id   AF-A0A4S3M8V7-F1
#
_cell.length_a   1.000
_cell.length_b   1.000
_cell.length_c   1.000
_cell.angle_alpha   90.00
_cell.angle_beta   90.00
_cell.angle_gamma   90.00
#
_symmetry.space_group_name_H-M   'P 1'
#
loop_
_entity.id
_entity.type
_entity.pdbx_description
1 polymer ?
#
loop_
_entity_poly.entity_id
_entity_poly.type
_entity_poly.pdbx_seq_one_letter_code
_entity_poly.pdbx_strand_id
1 'polypeptide(L)'
;MDDVCLSGRIEAIARAVRAFLEPRWAEWHLHEGSPSLKTPSQGTCGRSSLFLRDVLRGHGLQAEFVAGTPSEGDEGFRCGTVWCGHAWVECAGWIVDVTADQFGDDPVIVTYVGDRRYKAGVDGSAPEFLARREKVARRLMVEWNEREGEIYAT
;
A
#
# COMPACT_ATOMS: atom_id res chain seq x y z
N MET A 1 -8.35 23.77 -9.62
CA MET A 1 -9.31 22.72 -10.04
C MET A 1 -8.60 21.42 -10.37
N ASP A 2 -7.38 21.47 -10.89
CA ASP A 2 -6.61 20.29 -11.32
C ASP A 2 -6.23 19.32 -10.18
N ASP A 3 -5.92 19.85 -8.98
CA ASP A 3 -5.48 19.03 -7.84
C ASP A 3 -6.61 18.20 -7.21
N VAL A 4 -7.84 18.74 -7.16
CA VAL A 4 -9.04 18.01 -6.66
C VAL A 4 -9.44 16.88 -7.61
N CYS A 5 -9.31 17.10 -8.93
CA CYS A 5 -9.55 16.04 -9.91
C CYS A 5 -8.49 14.94 -9.83
N LEU A 6 -7.24 15.31 -9.53
CA LEU A 6 -6.14 14.35 -9.40
C LEU A 6 -6.28 13.49 -8.15
N SER A 7 -6.53 14.08 -6.98
CA SER A 7 -6.71 13.33 -5.74
C SER A 7 -7.91 12.39 -5.79
N GLY A 8 -9.03 12.83 -6.37
CA GLY A 8 -10.20 11.96 -6.61
C GLY A 8 -9.89 10.77 -7.52
N ARG A 9 -9.07 10.97 -8.57
CA ARG A 9 -8.60 9.88 -9.42
C ARG A 9 -7.67 8.91 -8.67
N ILE A 10 -6.74 9.44 -7.87
CA ILE A 10 -5.84 8.64 -7.04
C ILE A 10 -6.65 7.79 -6.05
N GLU A 11 -7.63 8.40 -5.38
CA GLU A 11 -8.50 7.72 -4.43
C GLU A 11 -9.32 6.60 -5.09
N ALA A 12 -9.88 6.84 -6.28
CA ALA A 12 -10.61 5.81 -7.02
C ALA A 12 -9.71 4.59 -7.35
N ILE A 13 -8.48 4.84 -7.80
CA ILE A 13 -7.50 3.77 -8.05
C ILE A 13 -7.14 3.04 -6.75
N ALA A 14 -6.86 3.78 -5.68
CA ALA A 14 -6.49 3.20 -4.38
C ALA A 14 -7.60 2.31 -3.81
N ARG A 15 -8.87 2.71 -3.94
CA ARG A 15 -10.02 1.90 -3.54
C ARG A 15 -10.19 0.64 -4.39
N ALA A 16 -9.96 0.74 -5.71
CA ALA A 16 -9.98 -0.44 -6.58
C ALA A 16 -8.86 -1.42 -6.24
N VAL A 17 -7.65 -0.91 -5.96
CA VAL A 17 -6.52 -1.71 -5.49
C VAL A 17 -6.83 -2.38 -4.14
N ARG A 18 -7.42 -1.65 -3.18
CA ARG A 18 -7.84 -2.20 -1.89
C ARG A 18 -8.80 -3.38 -2.09
N ALA A 19 -9.86 -3.20 -2.87
CA ALA A 19 -10.84 -4.25 -3.15
C ALA A 19 -10.20 -5.49 -3.84
N PHE A 20 -9.21 -5.27 -4.70
CA PHE A 20 -8.46 -6.35 -5.34
C PHE A 20 -7.56 -7.11 -4.34
N LEU A 21 -6.98 -6.42 -3.37
CA LEU A 21 -6.04 -6.99 -2.41
C LEU A 21 -6.71 -7.76 -1.27
N GLU A 22 -7.87 -7.33 -0.79
CA GLU A 22 -8.56 -7.95 0.35
C GLU A 22 -8.73 -9.48 0.29
N PRO A 23 -9.24 -10.09 -0.81
CA PRO A 23 -9.33 -11.54 -0.89
C PRO A 23 -7.95 -12.23 -0.88
N ARG A 24 -6.93 -11.60 -1.45
CA ARG A 24 -5.57 -12.14 -1.52
C ARG A 24 -4.87 -12.09 -0.17
N TRP A 25 -5.13 -11.06 0.63
CA TRP A 25 -4.66 -11.01 2.00
C TRP A 25 -5.22 -12.17 2.83
N ALA A 26 -6.53 -12.46 2.69
CA ALA A 26 -7.14 -13.59 3.37
C ALA A 26 -6.45 -14.92 3.00
N GLU A 27 -6.17 -15.15 1.72
CA GLU A 27 -5.42 -16.32 1.26
C GLU A 27 -4.01 -16.40 1.86
N TRP A 28 -3.29 -15.27 1.89
CA TRP A 28 -1.93 -15.23 2.45
C TRP A 28 -1.93 -15.59 3.94
N HIS A 29 -2.87 -15.08 4.71
CA HIS A 29 -2.96 -15.34 6.15
C HIS A 29 -3.33 -16.78 6.48
N LEU A 30 -4.20 -17.40 5.66
CA LEU A 30 -4.51 -18.81 5.75
C LEU A 30 -3.26 -19.67 5.49
N HIS A 31 -2.46 -19.33 4.49
CA HIS A 31 -1.23 -20.06 4.16
C HIS A 31 -0.10 -19.84 5.17
N GLU A 32 0.00 -18.66 5.77
CA GLU A 32 1.04 -18.30 6.76
C GLU A 32 0.69 -18.77 8.19
N GLY A 33 -0.45 -19.45 8.39
CA GLY A 33 -0.83 -20.04 9.68
C GLY A 33 -1.10 -19.00 10.77
N SER A 34 -1.50 -17.78 10.39
CA SER A 34 -1.72 -16.65 11.31
C SER A 34 -3.19 -16.25 11.38
N PRO A 35 -4.09 -17.07 11.97
CA PRO A 35 -5.53 -16.82 11.98
C PRO A 35 -5.98 -15.73 12.98
N SER A 36 -5.09 -15.16 13.79
CA SER A 36 -5.42 -14.24 14.90
C SER A 36 -5.27 -12.76 14.58
N LEU A 37 -5.22 -12.38 13.30
CA LEU A 37 -4.97 -10.99 12.90
C LEU A 37 -6.16 -10.08 13.21
N LYS A 38 -5.86 -8.87 13.68
CA LYS A 38 -6.87 -7.85 14.00
C LYS A 38 -7.54 -7.27 12.75
N THR A 39 -6.81 -7.19 11.64
CA THR A 39 -7.31 -6.73 10.33
C THR A 39 -6.71 -7.56 9.19
N PRO A 40 -7.40 -7.68 8.03
CA PRO A 40 -6.86 -8.37 6.86
C PRO A 40 -5.56 -7.76 6.31
N SER A 41 -5.32 -6.46 6.47
CA SER A 41 -4.13 -5.77 5.95
C SER A 41 -2.86 -5.95 6.80
N GLN A 42 -2.98 -6.54 8.00
CA GLN A 42 -1.88 -6.67 8.95
C GLN A 42 -0.66 -7.36 8.32
N GLY A 43 0.49 -6.68 8.34
CA GLY A 43 1.76 -7.25 7.84
C GLY A 43 1.85 -7.38 6.30
N THR A 44 0.90 -6.78 5.56
CA THR A 44 0.90 -6.83 4.09
C THR A 44 1.40 -5.54 3.45
N CYS A 45 1.58 -4.46 4.23
CA CYS A 45 1.89 -3.09 3.78
C CYS A 45 2.99 -3.02 2.72
N GLY A 46 4.14 -3.68 2.91
CA GLY A 46 5.20 -3.69 1.90
C GLY A 46 4.74 -4.22 0.53
N ARG A 47 4.09 -5.38 0.50
CA ARG A 47 3.63 -6.04 -0.74
C ARG A 47 2.50 -5.24 -1.39
N SER A 48 1.57 -4.76 -0.58
CA SER A 48 0.42 -3.96 -1.00
C SER A 48 0.85 -2.61 -1.58
N SER A 49 1.76 -1.89 -0.92
CA SER A 49 2.23 -0.57 -1.38
C SER A 49 3.12 -0.68 -2.62
N LEU A 50 3.93 -1.74 -2.75
CA LEU A 50 4.69 -1.96 -3.99
C LEU A 50 3.79 -2.22 -5.19
N PHE A 51 2.74 -3.04 -5.01
CA PHE A 51 1.73 -3.28 -6.04
C PHE A 51 0.94 -2.00 -6.37
N LEU A 52 0.49 -1.25 -5.37
CA LEU A 52 -0.22 0.02 -5.54
C LEU A 52 0.60 1.02 -6.37
N ARG A 53 1.90 1.15 -6.10
CA ARG A 53 2.82 1.97 -6.90
C ARG A 53 2.78 1.56 -8.37
N ASP A 54 2.87 0.26 -8.65
CA ASP A 54 2.91 -0.26 -10.02
C ASP A 54 1.59 -0.04 -10.76
N VAL A 55 0.45 -0.18 -10.07
CA VAL A 55 -0.88 0.15 -10.63
C VAL A 55 -0.98 1.65 -10.95
N LEU A 56 -0.60 2.53 -10.01
CA LEU A 56 -0.62 3.99 -10.22
C LEU A 56 0.28 4.39 -11.41
N ARG A 57 1.48 3.80 -11.52
CA ARG A 57 2.38 3.99 -12.67
C ARG A 57 1.76 3.48 -13.98
N GLY A 58 1.05 2.35 -13.94
CA GLY A 58 0.28 1.83 -15.09
C GLY A 58 -0.79 2.81 -15.58
N HIS A 59 -1.35 3.64 -14.69
CA HIS A 59 -2.25 4.74 -15.03
C HIS A 59 -1.55 6.05 -15.43
N GLY A 60 -0.21 6.04 -15.60
CA GLY A 60 0.58 7.19 -16.02
C GLY A 60 0.88 8.19 -14.90
N LEU A 61 0.71 7.80 -13.63
CA LEU A 61 0.99 8.66 -12.48
C LEU A 61 2.43 8.48 -11.98
N GLN A 62 3.05 9.56 -11.53
CA GLN A 62 4.36 9.52 -10.87
C GLN A 62 4.18 9.06 -9.43
N ALA A 63 4.40 7.77 -9.19
CA ALA A 63 4.24 7.14 -7.88
C ALA A 63 5.53 6.46 -7.42
N GLU A 64 5.91 6.68 -6.17
CA GLU A 64 7.09 6.11 -5.53
C GLU A 64 6.71 5.28 -4.30
N PHE A 65 7.38 4.15 -4.13
CA PHE A 65 7.26 3.34 -2.92
C PHE A 65 8.04 4.02 -1.81
N VAL A 66 7.40 4.22 -0.65
CA VAL A 66 8.01 4.82 0.52
C VAL A 66 7.81 3.90 1.71
N ALA A 67 8.83 3.80 2.57
CA ALA A 67 8.76 3.07 3.81
C ALA A 67 9.49 3.83 4.91
N GLY A 68 9.26 3.42 6.15
CA GLY A 68 10.04 3.84 7.30
C GLY A 68 9.99 2.79 8.39
N THR A 69 11.09 2.66 9.12
CA THR A 69 11.25 1.68 10.21
C THR A 69 11.79 2.39 11.43
N PRO A 70 11.17 2.27 12.61
CA PRO A 70 11.56 3.03 13.79
C PRO A 70 12.84 2.50 14.48
N SER A 71 13.80 1.95 13.73
CA SER A 71 15.05 1.40 14.27
C SER A 71 16.04 2.46 14.71
N GLU A 72 16.06 3.62 14.02
CA GLU A 72 17.02 4.71 14.30
C GLU A 72 16.32 6.06 14.59
N GLY A 73 14.99 6.08 14.67
CA GLY A 73 14.24 7.28 15.00
C GLY A 73 12.75 7.20 14.71
N ASP A 74 12.10 8.36 14.71
CA ASP A 74 10.69 8.52 14.39
C ASP A 74 10.47 8.32 12.88
N GLU A 75 10.14 7.10 12.44
CA GLU A 75 9.94 6.75 11.02
C GLU A 75 8.82 5.70 10.86
N GLY A 76 8.15 5.70 9.71
CA GLY A 76 7.02 4.82 9.40
C GLY A 76 5.68 5.50 9.62
N PHE A 77 4.76 4.80 10.31
CA PHE A 77 3.43 5.29 10.64
C PHE A 77 3.27 5.55 12.14
N ARG A 78 2.59 6.63 12.50
CA ARG A 78 2.32 7.01 13.88
C ARG A 78 1.11 6.24 14.43
N CYS A 79 1.37 5.10 15.03
CA CYS A 79 0.39 4.24 15.69
C CYS A 79 0.16 4.70 17.15
N GLY A 80 -0.63 5.76 17.31
CA GLY A 80 -0.87 6.40 18.61
C GLY A 80 0.31 7.26 19.07
N THR A 81 0.95 6.90 20.18
CA THR A 81 2.10 7.65 20.74
C THR A 81 3.46 7.13 20.26
N VAL A 82 3.49 6.03 19.51
CA VAL A 82 4.72 5.38 19.05
C VAL A 82 4.76 5.33 17.51
N TRP A 83 5.94 5.06 16.98
CA TRP A 83 6.16 4.83 15.55
C TRP A 83 6.19 3.33 15.25
N CYS A 84 5.51 2.94 14.18
CA CYS A 84 5.43 1.58 13.69
C CYS A 84 6.06 1.52 12.29
N GLY A 85 6.82 0.45 12.01
CA GLY A 85 7.34 0.20 10.68
C GLY A 85 6.20 0.09 9.66
N HIS A 86 6.28 0.84 8.57
CA HIS A 86 5.19 0.92 7.60
C HIS A 86 5.66 1.29 6.20
N ALA A 87 4.86 0.93 5.19
CA ALA A 87 5.10 1.28 3.80
C ALA A 87 3.83 1.82 3.13
N TRP A 88 3.98 2.88 2.34
CA TRP A 88 2.92 3.55 1.58
C TRP A 88 3.44 3.96 0.20
N VAL A 89 2.63 4.70 -0.56
CA VAL A 89 3.02 5.28 -1.84
C VAL A 89 2.92 6.79 -1.78
N GLU A 90 3.92 7.50 -2.30
CA GLU A 90 3.81 8.92 -2.60
C GLU A 90 3.55 9.11 -4.09
N CYS A 91 2.50 9.83 -4.46
CA CYS A 91 2.06 10.02 -5.83
C CYS A 91 1.66 11.48 -6.07
N ALA A 92 2.44 12.20 -6.89
CA ALA A 92 2.15 13.58 -7.28
C ALA A 92 1.82 14.53 -6.09
N GLY A 93 2.56 14.44 -4.98
CA GLY A 93 2.35 15.26 -3.78
C GLY A 93 1.34 14.69 -2.77
N TRP A 94 0.76 13.52 -3.05
CA TRP A 94 -0.16 12.81 -2.19
C TRP A 94 0.47 11.55 -1.58
N ILE A 95 0.19 11.28 -0.31
CA ILE A 95 0.36 9.98 0.33
C ILE A 95 -0.87 9.14 0.02
N VAL A 96 -0.63 7.90 -0.41
CA VAL A 96 -1.66 6.90 -0.72
C VAL A 96 -1.35 5.64 0.07
N ASP A 97 -2.26 5.25 0.94
CA ASP A 97 -2.09 4.11 1.82
C ASP A 97 -3.37 3.28 1.86
N VAL A 98 -3.25 2.01 1.48
CA VAL A 98 -4.36 1.05 1.45
C VAL A 98 -4.29 0.05 2.59
N THR A 99 -3.47 0.31 3.61
CA THR A 99 -3.18 -0.63 4.71
C THR A 99 -3.08 0.03 6.09
N ALA A 100 -3.42 1.32 6.22
CA ALA A 100 -3.35 2.05 7.49
C ALA A 100 -4.29 1.48 8.57
N ASP A 101 -5.34 0.75 8.18
CA ASP A 101 -6.25 0.05 9.09
C ASP A 101 -5.55 -0.97 9.99
N GLN A 102 -4.35 -1.46 9.64
CA GLN A 102 -3.54 -2.28 10.56
C GLN A 102 -3.14 -1.55 11.85
N PHE A 103 -3.25 -0.21 11.87
CA PHE A 103 -3.01 0.64 13.03
C PHE A 103 -4.29 1.26 13.61
N GLY A 104 -5.46 0.88 13.09
CA GLY A 104 -6.77 1.41 13.52
C GLY A 104 -7.22 2.69 12.82
N ASP A 105 -6.58 3.08 11.71
CA ASP A 105 -7.00 4.21 10.86
C ASP A 105 -7.88 3.71 9.69
N ASP A 106 -8.23 4.60 8.75
CA ASP A 106 -9.07 4.25 7.60
C ASP A 106 -8.41 3.22 6.65
N PRO A 107 -9.19 2.33 6.00
CA PRO A 107 -8.66 1.29 5.10
C PRO A 107 -8.03 1.84 3.82
N VAL A 108 -8.38 3.07 3.44
CA VAL A 108 -7.75 3.82 2.35
C VAL A 108 -7.59 5.26 2.80
N ILE A 109 -6.36 5.75 2.80
CA ILE A 109 -6.01 7.14 3.09
C ILE A 109 -5.39 7.75 1.84
N VAL A 110 -5.91 8.89 1.43
CA VAL A 110 -5.28 9.79 0.45
C VAL A 110 -5.17 11.16 1.09
N THR A 111 -3.94 11.60 1.35
CA THR A 111 -3.65 12.85 2.09
C THR A 111 -2.42 13.53 1.51
N TYR A 112 -2.16 14.80 1.85
CA TYR A 112 -0.98 15.49 1.34
C TYR A 112 0.32 14.95 1.97
N VAL A 113 1.40 14.97 1.20
CA VAL A 113 2.76 14.79 1.74
C VAL A 113 3.00 15.83 2.84
N GLY A 114 3.45 15.37 4.01
CA GLY A 114 3.58 16.18 5.23
C GLY A 114 2.54 15.86 6.32
N ASP A 115 1.59 14.97 6.04
CA ASP A 115 0.72 14.40 7.08
C ASP A 115 1.56 13.81 8.24
N ARG A 116 1.29 14.28 9.46
CA ARG A 116 2.09 13.97 10.65
C ARG A 116 1.97 12.51 11.11
N ARG A 117 1.06 11.74 10.51
CA ARG A 117 0.97 10.30 10.71
C ARG A 117 2.09 9.55 9.99
N TYR A 118 2.69 10.14 8.97
CA TYR A 118 3.69 9.49 8.12
C TYR A 118 5.05 10.17 8.26
N LYS A 119 6.11 9.37 8.27
CA LYS A 119 7.47 9.88 8.17
C LYS A 119 8.36 8.90 7.43
N ALA A 120 8.79 9.30 6.23
CA ALA A 120 9.69 8.52 5.39
C ALA A 120 10.99 8.22 6.14
N GLY A 121 11.58 7.07 5.84
CA GLY A 121 12.73 6.54 6.53
C GLY A 121 13.37 5.39 5.75
N VAL A 122 14.03 4.49 6.46
CA VAL A 122 14.65 3.30 5.84
C VAL A 122 13.69 2.12 5.84
N ASP A 123 13.65 1.38 4.72
CA ASP A 123 13.04 0.05 4.68
C ASP A 123 13.96 -0.97 5.37
N GLY A 124 13.64 -1.31 6.63
CA GLY A 124 14.41 -2.23 7.44
C GLY A 124 14.16 -3.71 7.14
N SER A 125 13.44 -4.03 6.06
CA SER A 125 13.14 -5.41 5.69
C SER A 125 14.40 -6.17 5.24
N ALA A 126 14.56 -7.40 5.70
CA ALA A 126 15.66 -8.26 5.25
C ALA A 126 15.57 -8.58 3.74
N PRO A 127 16.70 -8.84 3.05
CA PRO A 127 16.75 -9.04 1.60
C PRO A 127 15.77 -10.09 1.05
N GLU A 128 15.54 -11.18 1.77
CA GLU A 128 14.59 -12.22 1.41
C GLU A 128 13.13 -11.72 1.41
N PHE A 129 12.77 -10.81 2.31
CA PHE A 129 11.45 -10.19 2.33
C PHE A 129 11.30 -9.17 1.20
N LEU A 130 12.36 -8.40 0.88
CA LEU A 130 12.39 -7.52 -0.28
C LEU A 130 12.16 -8.32 -1.57
N ALA A 131 12.89 -9.42 -1.77
CA ALA A 131 12.76 -10.28 -2.95
C ALA A 131 11.37 -10.94 -3.02
N ARG A 132 10.83 -11.42 -1.89
CA ARG A 132 9.46 -11.98 -1.83
C ARG A 132 8.42 -10.93 -2.19
N ARG A 133 8.56 -9.71 -1.67
CA ARG A 133 7.68 -8.58 -1.96
C ARG A 133 7.63 -8.28 -3.46
N GLU A 134 8.77 -8.18 -4.11
CA GLU A 134 8.83 -7.94 -5.56
C GLU A 134 8.18 -9.07 -6.37
N LYS A 135 8.44 -10.33 -6.00
CA LYS A 135 7.83 -11.48 -6.68
C LYS A 135 6.32 -11.45 -6.56
N VAL A 136 5.79 -11.13 -5.39
CA VAL A 136 4.34 -11.01 -5.16
C VAL A 136 3.77 -9.84 -5.97
N ALA A 137 4.36 -8.64 -5.90
CA ALA A 137 3.87 -7.48 -6.65
C ALA A 137 3.82 -7.74 -8.16
N ARG A 138 4.86 -8.38 -8.72
CA ARG A 138 4.89 -8.78 -10.14
C ARG A 138 3.75 -9.73 -10.50
N ARG A 139 3.47 -10.74 -9.66
CA ARG A 139 2.34 -11.65 -9.86
C ARG A 139 1.00 -10.91 -9.81
N LEU A 140 0.83 -10.02 -8.83
CA LEU A 140 -0.39 -9.23 -8.68
C LEU A 140 -0.64 -8.33 -9.89
N MET A 141 0.40 -7.75 -10.49
CA MET A 141 0.26 -6.96 -11.71
C MET A 141 -0.24 -7.77 -12.91
N VAL A 142 0.14 -9.04 -13.04
CA VAL A 142 -0.40 -9.93 -14.09
C VAL A 142 -1.90 -10.13 -13.88
N GLU A 143 -2.29 -10.56 -12.68
CA GLU A 143 -3.69 -10.80 -12.32
C GLU A 143 -4.55 -9.52 -12.42
N TRP A 144 -3.97 -8.36 -12.11
CA TRP A 144 -4.64 -7.07 -12.24
C TRP A 144 -4.92 -6.73 -13.71
N ASN A 145 -3.93 -6.90 -14.59
CA ASN A 145 -4.08 -6.60 -16.01
C ASN A 145 -5.07 -7.55 -16.70
N GLU A 146 -5.11 -8.82 -16.29
CA GLU A 146 -6.12 -9.78 -16.75
C GLU A 146 -7.52 -9.33 -16.38
N ARG A 147 -7.73 -8.96 -15.11
CA ARG A 147 -9.01 -8.41 -14.62
C ARG A 147 -9.44 -7.15 -15.38
N GLU A 148 -8.53 -6.20 -15.59
CA GLU A 148 -8.85 -4.97 -16.34
C GLU A 148 -9.18 -5.30 -17.80
N GLY A 149 -8.44 -6.21 -18.44
CA GLY A 149 -8.73 -6.69 -19.79
C GLY A 149 -10.11 -7.31 -19.95
N GLU A 150 -10.58 -8.07 -18.96
CA GLU A 150 -11.94 -8.63 -18.93
C GLU A 150 -13.02 -7.56 -18.81
N ILE A 151 -12.80 -6.52 -18.00
CA ILE A 151 -13.75 -5.41 -17.82
C ILE A 151 -13.94 -4.62 -19.13
N TYR A 152 -12.88 -4.43 -19.92
CA TYR A 152 -12.97 -3.71 -21.20
C TYR A 152 -13.34 -4.59 -22.41
N ALA A 153 -13.50 -5.90 -22.23
CA ALA A 153 -13.91 -6.84 -23.27
C ALA A 153 -15.45 -7.05 -23.35
N THR A 154 -16.20 -6.56 -22.36
CA THR A 154 -17.67 -6.60 -22.28
C THR A 154 -18.29 -5.26 -22.65
#